data_AF-A0A432S7Y1-F1
#
_entry.id   AF-A0A432S7Y1-F1
#
_cell.length_a   1.000
_cell.length_b   1.000
_cell.length_c   1.000
_cell.angle_alpha   90.00
_cell.angle_beta   90.00
_cell.angle_gamma   90.00
#
_symmetry.space_group_name_H-M   'P 1'
#
loop_
_entity.id
_entity.type
_entity.pdbx_description
1 polymer ?
#
loop_
_entity_poly.entity_id
_entity_poly.type
_entity_poly.pdbx_seq_one_letter_code
_entity_poly.pdbx_strand_id
1 'polypeptide(L)'
;MNFERFAWWLFWFSFGLIILILFYGLTILFITSTSVELAFILGLISSLLMANKLLFGYGSIANLLDNVISLNEIKEEHKDKIKENVNKRFIPLEQIEKFSFATLISIALKDLDYYRYAYYSVYMLLVVITILAKFNLLGEFVLGKYIEGVFWGATITTFFVWGLEQLAKVSFTEFLNLNLSEENK
;
A
#
# COMPACT_ATOMS: atom_id res chain seq x y z
N MET A 1 -26.62 -17.27 -58.56
CA MET A 1 -25.73 -17.16 -57.39
C MET A 1 -26.60 -17.44 -56.17
N ASN A 2 -26.32 -18.49 -55.41
CA ASN A 2 -27.25 -18.98 -54.37
C ASN A 2 -27.48 -17.89 -53.33
N PHE A 3 -28.75 -17.52 -53.13
CA PHE A 3 -29.18 -16.48 -52.20
C PHE A 3 -28.61 -16.72 -50.79
N GLU A 4 -28.51 -17.98 -50.39
CA GLU A 4 -27.88 -18.43 -49.14
C GLU A 4 -26.41 -18.01 -49.03
N ARG A 5 -25.64 -18.11 -50.12
CA ARG A 5 -24.22 -17.74 -50.14
C ARG A 5 -24.06 -16.22 -50.02
N PHE A 6 -24.96 -15.46 -50.61
CA PHE A 6 -24.98 -14.00 -50.49
C PHE A 6 -25.40 -13.55 -49.08
N ALA A 7 -26.45 -14.15 -48.51
CA ALA A 7 -26.90 -13.89 -47.15
C ALA A 7 -25.83 -14.23 -46.11
N TRP A 8 -25.10 -15.34 -46.31
CA TRP A 8 -23.99 -15.73 -45.45
C TRP A 8 -22.86 -14.70 -45.45
N TRP A 9 -22.47 -14.21 -46.63
CA TRP A 9 -21.46 -13.15 -46.74
C TRP A 9 -21.93 -11.82 -46.14
N LEU A 10 -23.19 -11.45 -46.34
CA LEU A 10 -23.78 -10.24 -45.75
C LEU A 10 -23.80 -10.31 -44.21
N PHE A 11 -24.10 -11.49 -43.64
CA PHE A 11 -24.06 -11.72 -42.21
C PHE A 11 -22.66 -11.54 -41.64
N TRP A 12 -21.64 -12.18 -42.23
CA TRP A 12 -20.26 -12.04 -41.75
C TRP A 12 -19.72 -10.62 -41.90
N PHE A 13 -20.08 -9.94 -42.99
CA PHE A 13 -19.68 -8.56 -43.21
C PHE A 13 -20.32 -7.60 -42.19
N SER A 14 -21.64 -7.72 -41.96
CA SER A 14 -22.35 -6.91 -40.98
C SER A 14 -21.91 -7.21 -39.54
N PHE A 15 -21.66 -8.47 -39.20
CA PHE A 15 -21.13 -8.87 -37.90
C PHE A 15 -19.71 -8.32 -37.66
N GLY A 16 -18.82 -8.44 -38.65
CA GLY A 16 -17.47 -7.86 -38.58
C GLY A 16 -17.51 -6.34 -38.42
N LEU A 17 -18.43 -5.66 -39.11
CA LEU A 17 -18.61 -4.21 -39.02
C LEU A 17 -19.17 -3.79 -37.65
N ILE A 18 -20.08 -4.57 -37.06
CA ILE A 18 -20.56 -4.34 -35.68
C ILE A 18 -19.43 -4.49 -34.67
N ILE A 19 -18.58 -5.51 -34.79
CA ILE A 19 -17.40 -5.68 -33.92
C ILE A 19 -16.45 -4.50 -34.07
N LEU A 20 -16.22 -4.03 -35.30
CA LEU A 20 -15.34 -2.91 -35.57
C LEU A 20 -15.91 -1.59 -35.00
N ILE A 21 -17.22 -1.37 -35.12
CA ILE A 21 -17.91 -0.23 -34.49
C ILE A 21 -17.88 -0.32 -32.96
N LEU A 22 -18.08 -1.51 -32.38
CA LEU A 22 -17.99 -1.70 -30.92
C LEU A 22 -16.57 -1.47 -30.42
N PHE A 23 -15.56 -1.96 -31.13
CA PHE A 23 -14.15 -1.75 -30.79
C PHE A 23 -13.76 -0.28 -30.94
N TYR A 24 -14.16 0.38 -32.04
CA TYR A 24 -13.94 1.80 -32.25
C TYR A 24 -14.69 2.67 -31.23
N GLY A 25 -15.93 2.30 -30.90
CA GLY A 25 -16.74 2.95 -29.86
C GLY A 25 -16.14 2.79 -28.47
N LEU A 26 -15.61 1.62 -28.12
CA LEU A 26 -14.86 1.39 -26.88
C LEU A 26 -13.53 2.14 -26.87
N THR A 27 -12.83 2.20 -28.01
CA THR A 27 -11.56 2.91 -28.13
C THR A 27 -11.76 4.42 -28.03
N ILE A 28 -12.78 4.97 -28.68
CA ILE A 28 -13.20 6.37 -28.51
C ILE A 28 -13.65 6.60 -27.09
N LEU A 29 -14.55 5.78 -26.52
CA LEU A 29 -14.98 5.93 -25.12
C LEU A 29 -13.77 5.93 -24.18
N PHE A 30 -12.78 5.05 -24.39
CA PHE A 30 -11.54 5.04 -23.60
C PHE A 30 -10.72 6.33 -23.78
N ILE A 31 -10.54 6.79 -25.02
CA ILE A 31 -9.79 8.02 -25.36
C ILE A 31 -10.51 9.30 -24.88
N THR A 32 -11.85 9.35 -24.96
CA THR A 32 -12.67 10.51 -24.60
C THR A 32 -13.13 10.49 -23.14
N SER A 33 -13.04 9.36 -22.44
CA SER A 33 -13.35 9.25 -21.00
C SER A 33 -12.13 9.37 -20.09
N THR A 34 -10.90 9.28 -20.60
CA THR A 34 -9.68 9.47 -19.79
C THR A 34 -9.49 10.93 -19.39
N SER A 35 -10.13 11.27 -18.27
CA SER A 35 -9.89 12.48 -17.51
C SER A 35 -8.63 12.31 -16.64
N VAL A 36 -7.93 13.40 -16.34
CA VAL A 36 -6.73 13.36 -15.46
C VAL A 36 -7.08 12.79 -14.08
N GLU A 37 -8.32 12.98 -13.66
CA GLU A 37 -8.90 12.47 -12.42
C GLU A 37 -8.96 10.94 -12.41
N LEU A 38 -9.25 10.27 -13.55
CA LEU A 38 -9.18 8.81 -13.61
C LEU A 38 -7.74 8.29 -13.51
N ALA A 39 -6.78 8.97 -14.14
CA ALA A 39 -5.36 8.64 -13.98
C ALA A 39 -4.89 8.81 -12.53
N PHE A 40 -5.38 9.85 -11.85
CA PHE A 40 -5.18 10.04 -10.42
C PHE A 40 -5.77 8.90 -9.58
N ILE A 41 -7.02 8.53 -9.82
CA ILE A 41 -7.68 7.42 -9.10
C ILE A 41 -6.93 6.11 -9.33
N LEU A 42 -6.50 5.83 -10.56
CA LEU A 42 -5.72 4.64 -10.89
C LEU A 42 -4.35 4.63 -10.18
N GLY A 43 -3.66 5.77 -10.13
CA GLY A 43 -2.43 5.91 -9.36
C GLY A 43 -2.64 5.66 -7.87
N LEU A 44 -3.71 6.22 -7.30
CA LEU A 44 -4.08 6.05 -5.90
C LEU A 44 -4.39 4.58 -5.57
N ILE A 45 -5.28 3.94 -6.33
CA ILE A 45 -5.70 2.54 -6.08
C ILE A 45 -4.52 1.59 -6.27
N SER A 46 -3.73 1.75 -7.33
CA SER A 46 -2.58 0.87 -7.59
C SER A 46 -1.52 1.01 -6.50
N SER A 47 -1.26 2.24 -6.05
CA SER A 47 -0.33 2.50 -4.94
C SER A 47 -0.85 1.94 -3.63
N LEU A 48 -2.15 2.06 -3.33
CA LEU A 48 -2.79 1.46 -2.13
C LEU A 48 -2.67 -0.07 -2.12
N LEU A 49 -2.95 -0.72 -3.25
CA LEU A 49 -2.83 -2.17 -3.38
C LEU A 49 -1.39 -2.63 -3.14
N MET A 50 -0.42 -1.92 -3.70
CA MET A 50 1.00 -2.22 -3.52
C MET A 50 1.48 -1.94 -2.08
N ALA A 51 1.00 -0.84 -1.48
CA ALA A 51 1.33 -0.41 -0.13
C ALA A 51 0.62 -1.21 0.97
N ASN A 52 -0.35 -2.06 0.63
CA ASN A 52 -1.26 -2.71 1.57
C ASN A 52 -0.54 -3.35 2.77
N LYS A 53 0.50 -4.16 2.50
CA LYS A 53 1.29 -4.84 3.54
C LYS A 53 2.03 -3.84 4.44
N LEU A 54 2.50 -2.71 3.90
CA LEU A 54 3.19 -1.67 4.66
C LEU A 54 2.23 -0.85 5.52
N LEU A 55 1.07 -0.46 4.96
CA LEU A 55 0.05 0.30 5.69
C LEU A 55 -0.43 -0.49 6.92
N PHE A 56 -0.83 -1.74 6.73
CA PHE A 56 -1.27 -2.59 7.84
C PHE A 56 -0.11 -3.03 8.73
N GLY A 57 1.07 -3.29 8.17
CA GLY A 57 2.27 -3.68 8.92
C GLY A 57 2.70 -2.59 9.89
N TYR A 58 3.03 -1.40 9.39
CA TYR A 58 3.45 -0.29 10.24
C TYR A 58 2.32 0.19 11.16
N GLY A 59 1.08 0.26 10.66
CA GLY A 59 -0.07 0.66 11.48
C GLY A 59 -0.33 -0.28 12.65
N SER A 60 -0.25 -1.60 12.44
CA SER A 60 -0.42 -2.57 13.52
C SER A 60 0.71 -2.53 14.54
N ILE A 61 1.97 -2.40 14.08
CA ILE A 61 3.14 -2.28 14.97
C ILE A 61 3.06 -1.01 15.81
N ALA A 62 2.76 0.15 15.19
CA ALA A 62 2.63 1.42 15.89
C ALA A 62 1.53 1.36 16.95
N ASN A 63 0.33 0.89 16.58
CA ASN A 63 -0.78 0.75 17.52
C ASN A 63 -0.46 -0.23 18.67
N LEU A 64 0.21 -1.35 18.37
CA LEU A 64 0.58 -2.33 19.38
C LEU A 64 1.60 -1.74 20.37
N LEU A 65 2.60 -0.99 19.88
CA LEU A 65 3.57 -0.31 20.73
C LEU A 65 2.92 0.78 21.59
N ASP A 66 2.03 1.60 21.01
CA ASP A 66 1.31 2.65 21.73
C ASP A 66 0.43 2.08 22.86
N ASN A 67 -0.25 0.97 22.60
CA ASN A 67 -1.01 0.25 23.63
C ASN A 67 -0.10 -0.31 24.74
N VAL A 68 1.10 -0.78 24.41
CA VAL A 68 2.04 -1.29 25.42
C VAL A 68 2.66 -0.15 26.24
N ILE A 69 3.03 0.96 25.60
CA ILE A 69 3.56 2.15 26.27
C ILE A 69 2.50 2.72 27.23
N SER A 70 1.28 2.94 26.75
CA SER A 70 0.19 3.43 27.60
C SER A 70 -0.14 2.48 28.75
N LEU A 71 -0.09 1.15 28.56
CA LEU A 71 -0.26 0.19 29.66
C LEU A 71 0.88 0.24 30.69
N ASN A 72 2.11 0.48 30.24
CA ASN A 72 3.26 0.68 31.13
C ASN A 72 3.14 1.99 31.92
N GLU A 73 2.67 3.06 31.29
CA GLU A 73 2.38 4.34 31.97
C GLU A 73 1.27 4.21 33.00
N ILE A 74 0.27 3.34 32.76
CA ILE A 74 -0.92 3.27 33.61
C ILE A 74 -0.62 2.65 35.00
N LYS A 75 0.48 1.90 35.27
CA LYS A 75 0.61 1.16 36.55
C LYS A 75 2.02 0.91 37.13
N GLU A 76 2.32 1.63 38.22
CA GLU A 76 2.70 0.97 39.49
C GLU A 76 1.45 0.42 40.22
N GLU A 77 0.26 1.02 40.06
CA GLU A 77 -0.84 0.79 41.03
C GLU A 77 -1.85 -0.32 40.68
N HIS A 78 -1.82 -0.88 39.47
CA HIS A 78 -2.68 -2.05 39.18
C HIS A 78 -2.11 -3.12 38.24
N LYS A 79 -0.78 -3.29 38.22
CA LYS A 79 -0.12 -4.49 37.65
C LYS A 79 -0.62 -5.77 38.34
N ASP A 80 -1.02 -5.68 39.61
CA ASP A 80 -1.49 -6.83 40.40
C ASP A 80 -2.87 -7.37 39.97
N LYS A 81 -3.82 -6.50 39.61
CA LYS A 81 -5.16 -6.93 39.15
C LYS A 81 -5.17 -7.59 37.77
N ILE A 82 -4.14 -7.32 36.95
CA ILE A 82 -4.04 -7.91 35.61
C ILE A 82 -3.34 -9.28 35.68
N LYS A 83 -2.28 -9.42 36.49
CA LYS A 83 -1.60 -10.71 36.73
C LYS A 83 -2.56 -11.80 37.22
N GLU A 84 -3.52 -11.44 38.08
CA GLU A 84 -4.50 -12.40 38.62
C GLU A 84 -5.48 -12.94 37.55
N ASN A 85 -5.79 -12.14 36.53
CA ASN A 85 -6.70 -12.54 35.45
C ASN A 85 -6.00 -13.31 34.32
N VAL A 86 -4.72 -13.02 34.06
CA VAL A 86 -3.93 -13.69 33.01
C VAL A 86 -3.59 -15.13 33.41
N ASN A 87 -3.34 -15.39 34.70
CA ASN A 87 -3.01 -16.72 35.22
C ASN A 87 -4.15 -17.76 35.11
N LYS A 88 -5.39 -17.33 34.82
CA LYS A 88 -6.54 -18.25 34.75
C LYS A 88 -6.86 -18.79 33.35
N ARG A 89 -6.19 -18.32 32.28
CA ARG A 89 -6.65 -18.62 30.90
C ARG A 89 -5.62 -18.96 29.82
N PHE A 90 -4.31 -19.04 30.08
CA PHE A 90 -3.37 -19.30 28.98
C PHE A 90 -2.68 -20.67 29.00
N ILE A 91 -2.94 -21.39 27.90
CA ILE A 91 -2.33 -22.60 27.33
C ILE A 91 -0.81 -22.40 27.22
N PRO A 92 0.02 -23.46 27.39
CA PRO A 92 1.47 -23.32 27.57
C PRO A 92 2.15 -22.67 26.35
N LEU A 93 2.80 -21.54 26.59
CA LEU A 93 3.63 -20.75 25.68
C LEU A 93 5.07 -21.31 25.53
N GLU A 94 5.29 -22.58 25.85
CA GLU A 94 6.62 -23.16 26.13
C GLU A 94 7.53 -23.35 24.89
N GLN A 95 7.25 -22.71 23.75
CA GLN A 95 8.21 -22.64 22.64
C GLN A 95 8.38 -21.25 22.00
N ILE A 96 7.81 -20.19 22.59
CA ILE A 96 8.08 -18.79 22.17
C ILE A 96 9.07 -18.09 23.13
N GLU A 97 9.47 -18.76 24.22
CA GLU A 97 10.25 -18.25 25.35
C GLU A 97 11.76 -17.95 25.11
N LYS A 98 12.18 -17.52 23.92
CA LYS A 98 13.58 -17.09 23.70
C LYS A 98 13.79 -15.70 23.13
N PHE A 99 12.74 -15.01 22.70
CA PHE A 99 12.87 -13.66 22.15
C PHE A 99 12.18 -12.64 23.06
N SER A 100 12.91 -11.60 23.46
CA SER A 100 12.30 -10.47 24.14
C SER A 100 11.27 -9.82 23.22
N PHE A 101 10.24 -9.20 23.80
CA PHE A 101 9.20 -8.51 23.03
C PHE A 101 9.80 -7.46 22.07
N ALA A 102 10.84 -6.75 22.51
CA ALA A 102 11.62 -5.85 21.65
C ALA A 102 12.22 -6.56 20.43
N THR A 103 12.76 -7.77 20.61
CA THR A 103 13.29 -8.57 19.49
C THR A 103 12.19 -9.00 18.53
N LEU A 104 11.00 -9.37 19.02
CA LEU A 104 9.87 -9.72 18.18
C LEU A 104 9.41 -8.54 17.31
N ILE A 105 9.32 -7.33 17.88
CA ILE A 105 8.97 -6.12 17.14
C ILE A 105 10.07 -5.75 16.13
N SER A 106 11.34 -5.88 16.50
CA SER A 106 12.47 -5.65 15.58
C SER A 106 12.41 -6.59 14.37
N ILE A 107 12.11 -7.88 14.60
CA ILE A 107 11.93 -8.86 13.52
C ILE A 107 10.72 -8.49 12.65
N ALA A 108 9.60 -8.07 13.26
CA ALA A 108 8.41 -7.66 12.53
C ALA A 108 8.66 -6.41 11.64
N LEU A 109 9.39 -5.42 12.15
CA LEU A 109 9.81 -4.25 11.37
C LEU A 109 10.74 -4.66 10.21
N LYS A 110 11.67 -5.59 10.46
CA LYS A 110 12.60 -6.11 9.45
C LYS A 110 11.89 -6.90 8.35
N ASP A 111 10.82 -7.64 8.66
CA ASP A 111 9.99 -8.34 7.67
C ASP A 111 9.36 -7.36 6.66
N LEU A 112 9.09 -6.12 7.08
CA LEU A 112 8.54 -5.08 6.21
C LEU A 112 9.60 -4.44 5.29
N ASP A 113 10.90 -4.62 5.55
CA ASP A 113 11.96 -3.96 4.79
C ASP A 113 11.92 -4.32 3.29
N TYR A 114 11.68 -5.60 2.96
CA TYR A 114 11.59 -6.04 1.57
C TYR A 114 10.47 -5.31 0.81
N TYR A 115 9.29 -5.25 1.42
CA TYR A 115 8.13 -4.55 0.87
C TYR A 115 8.39 -3.05 0.78
N ARG A 116 9.06 -2.46 1.78
CA ARG A 116 9.41 -1.04 1.81
C ARG A 116 10.32 -0.69 0.65
N TYR A 117 11.39 -1.46 0.45
CA TYR A 117 12.34 -1.21 -0.63
C TYR A 117 11.70 -1.38 -2.00
N ALA A 118 10.88 -2.43 -2.19
CA ALA A 118 10.16 -2.62 -3.45
C ALA A 118 9.19 -1.46 -3.74
N TYR A 119 8.38 -1.09 -2.75
CA TYR A 119 7.40 0.00 -2.86
C TYR A 119 8.07 1.34 -3.17
N TYR A 120 9.07 1.76 -2.39
CA TYR A 120 9.77 3.01 -2.64
C TYR A 120 10.58 3.00 -3.92
N SER A 121 11.12 1.85 -4.36
CA SER A 121 11.82 1.77 -5.65
C SER A 121 10.87 2.00 -6.82
N VAL A 122 9.66 1.41 -6.79
CA VAL A 122 8.64 1.64 -7.82
C VAL A 122 8.14 3.08 -7.79
N TYR A 123 7.93 3.64 -6.61
CA TYR A 123 7.56 5.05 -6.49
C TYR A 123 8.67 5.99 -7.00
N MET A 124 9.93 5.72 -6.69
CA MET A 124 11.07 6.49 -7.22
C MET A 124 11.18 6.38 -8.74
N LEU A 125 10.91 5.22 -9.32
CA LEU A 125 10.82 5.06 -10.77
C LEU A 125 9.72 5.96 -11.35
N LEU A 126 8.55 6.00 -10.71
CA LEU A 126 7.45 6.89 -11.11
C LEU A 126 7.84 8.38 -11.02
N VAL A 127 8.57 8.78 -9.98
CA VAL A 127 9.13 10.13 -9.85
C VAL A 127 10.04 10.45 -11.04
N VAL A 128 10.98 9.55 -11.37
CA VAL A 128 11.90 9.73 -12.50
C VAL A 128 11.13 9.85 -13.81
N ILE A 129 10.17 8.97 -14.08
CA ILE A 129 9.34 9.01 -15.29
C ILE A 129 8.56 10.33 -15.37
N THR A 130 8.01 10.79 -14.25
CA THR A 130 7.25 12.05 -14.17
C THR A 130 8.13 13.25 -14.47
N ILE A 131 9.36 13.27 -13.93
CA ILE A 131 10.35 14.32 -14.21
C ILE A 131 10.71 14.32 -15.70
N LEU A 132 11.04 13.16 -16.27
CA LEU A 132 11.38 13.03 -17.69
C LEU A 132 10.23 13.50 -18.61
N ALA A 133 8.99 13.18 -18.23
CA ALA A 133 7.79 13.64 -18.93
C ALA A 133 7.62 15.17 -18.84
N LYS A 134 7.83 15.77 -17.66
CA LYS A 134 7.73 17.24 -17.47
C LYS A 134 8.81 18.01 -18.24
N PHE A 135 10.00 17.44 -18.40
CA PHE A 135 11.10 18.07 -19.17
C PHE A 135 11.01 17.82 -20.68
N ASN A 136 9.91 17.23 -21.20
CA ASN A 136 9.73 16.86 -22.60
C ASN A 136 10.85 15.96 -23.17
N LEU A 137 11.61 15.27 -22.30
CA LEU A 137 12.70 14.38 -22.70
C LEU A 137 12.17 13.08 -23.34
N LEU A 138 10.87 12.82 -23.23
CA LEU A 138 10.17 11.68 -23.80
C LEU A 138 9.48 12.00 -25.14
N GLY A 139 9.70 13.20 -25.70
CA GLY A 139 9.01 13.71 -26.90
C GLY A 139 7.69 14.44 -26.57
N GLU A 140 7.05 15.09 -27.56
CA GLU A 140 5.75 15.77 -27.46
C GLU A 140 4.58 14.79 -27.21
N PHE A 141 4.63 14.02 -26.14
CA PHE A 141 3.58 13.10 -25.78
C PHE A 141 2.51 13.80 -24.94
N VAL A 142 1.27 13.73 -25.43
CA VAL A 142 0.01 14.05 -24.72
C VAL A 142 -0.12 13.27 -23.39
N LEU A 143 0.75 12.27 -23.15
CA LEU A 143 0.81 11.43 -21.95
C LEU A 143 1.29 12.15 -20.68
N GLY A 144 1.96 13.30 -20.77
CA GLY A 144 2.55 13.97 -19.59
C GLY A 144 1.54 14.31 -18.49
N LYS A 145 0.33 14.76 -18.87
CA LYS A 145 -0.76 15.08 -17.93
C LYS A 145 -1.30 13.84 -17.21
N TYR A 146 -1.27 12.68 -17.87
CA TYR A 146 -1.75 11.42 -17.29
C TYR A 146 -0.73 10.81 -16.34
N ILE A 147 0.56 10.87 -16.70
CA ILE A 147 1.67 10.49 -15.80
C ILE A 147 1.63 11.34 -14.54
N GLU A 148 1.40 12.65 -14.69
CA GLU A 148 1.22 13.55 -13.55
C GLU A 148 0.02 13.18 -12.68
N GLY A 149 -1.13 12.82 -13.27
CA GLY A 149 -2.28 12.30 -12.52
C GLY A 149 -1.91 11.05 -11.70
N VAL A 150 -1.33 10.03 -12.33
CA VAL A 150 -0.88 8.79 -11.65
C VAL A 150 0.12 9.11 -10.53
N PHE A 151 1.07 10.00 -10.79
CA PHE A 151 2.05 10.46 -9.81
C PHE A 151 1.38 11.04 -8.57
N TRP A 152 0.46 11.99 -8.72
CA TRP A 152 -0.21 12.62 -7.58
C TRP A 152 -1.05 11.62 -6.78
N GLY A 153 -1.73 10.69 -7.46
CA GLY A 153 -2.47 9.61 -6.80
C GLY A 153 -1.54 8.72 -5.96
N ALA A 154 -0.42 8.29 -6.53
CA ALA A 154 0.55 7.44 -5.84
C ALA A 154 1.29 8.18 -4.70
N THR A 155 1.51 9.48 -4.86
CA THR A 155 2.20 10.35 -3.89
C THR A 155 1.46 10.40 -2.56
N ILE A 156 0.13 10.55 -2.59
CA ILE A 156 -0.70 10.57 -1.38
C ILE A 156 -0.48 9.29 -0.56
N THR A 157 -0.62 8.13 -1.19
CA THR A 157 -0.40 6.85 -0.51
C THR A 157 1.03 6.73 0.03
N THR A 158 2.02 7.19 -0.74
CA THR A 158 3.42 7.12 -0.34
C THR A 158 3.70 7.93 0.92
N PHE A 159 3.12 9.13 1.02
CA PHE A 159 3.21 9.95 2.23
C PHE A 159 2.53 9.28 3.43
N PHE A 160 1.38 8.63 3.24
CA PHE A 160 0.73 7.86 4.31
C PHE A 160 1.59 6.69 4.79
N VAL A 161 2.15 5.90 3.87
CA VAL A 161 3.06 4.80 4.20
C VAL A 161 4.27 5.31 4.98
N TRP A 162 4.88 6.38 4.49
CA TRP A 162 6.03 7.01 5.15
C TRP A 162 5.69 7.51 6.54
N GLY A 163 4.53 8.17 6.73
CA GLY A 163 4.07 8.63 8.03
C GLY A 163 3.89 7.48 9.03
N LEU A 164 3.27 6.37 8.61
CA LEU A 164 3.12 5.19 9.46
C LEU A 164 4.47 4.53 9.78
N GLU A 165 5.40 4.49 8.82
CA GLU A 165 6.76 4.00 9.07
C GLU A 165 7.45 4.83 10.16
N GLN A 166 7.37 6.16 10.09
CA GLN A 166 7.97 7.03 11.10
C GLN A 166 7.31 6.81 12.47
N LEU A 167 5.97 6.74 12.53
CA LEU A 167 5.26 6.47 13.79
C LEU A 167 5.71 5.14 14.42
N ALA A 168 5.76 4.06 13.64
CA ALA A 168 6.20 2.77 14.14
C ALA A 168 7.64 2.79 14.69
N LYS A 169 8.56 3.50 14.02
CA LYS A 169 9.96 3.63 14.47
C LYS A 169 10.09 4.49 15.72
N VAL A 170 9.35 5.61 15.80
CA VAL A 170 9.36 6.51 16.96
C VAL A 170 8.80 5.77 18.18
N SER A 171 7.63 5.15 18.07
CA SER A 171 7.04 4.36 19.17
C SER A 171 7.94 3.21 19.60
N PHE A 172 8.67 2.57 18.67
CA PHE A 172 9.60 1.51 19.04
C PHE A 172 10.80 2.05 19.82
N THR A 173 11.32 3.21 19.43
CA THR A 173 12.42 3.87 20.13
C THR A 173 12.01 4.33 21.52
N GLU A 174 10.80 4.88 21.66
CA GLU A 174 10.21 5.28 22.93
C GLU A 174 10.03 4.08 23.88
N PHE A 175 9.49 2.97 23.38
CA PHE A 175 9.37 1.72 24.12
C PHE A 175 10.74 1.22 24.63
N LEU A 176 11.79 1.27 23.81
CA LEU A 176 13.13 0.87 24.22
C LEU A 176 13.68 1.77 25.33
N ASN A 177 13.50 3.10 25.22
CA ASN A 177 13.97 4.05 26.21
C ASN A 177 13.27 3.85 27.57
N LEU A 178 11.96 3.58 27.57
CA LEU A 178 11.22 3.29 28.79
C LEU A 178 11.74 2.04 29.50
N ASN A 179 11.95 0.93 28.78
CA ASN A 179 12.48 -0.30 29.38
C ASN A 179 13.91 -0.11 29.94
N LEU A 180 14.77 0.63 29.23
CA LEU A 180 16.13 0.94 29.72
C LEU A 180 16.10 1.80 31.00
N SER A 181 15.08 2.65 31.17
CA SER A 181 14.92 3.45 32.38
C SER A 181 14.41 2.63 33.58
N GLU A 182 13.66 1.56 33.33
CA GLU A 182 13.22 0.61 34.37
C GLU A 182 14.33 -0.34 34.81
N GLU A 183 15.22 -0.80 33.90
CA GLU A 183 16.35 -1.67 34.25
C GLU A 183 17.46 -0.96 35.07
N ASN A 184 17.53 0.37 35.03
CA ASN A 184 18.52 1.17 35.75
C ASN A 184 18.04 1.72 37.11
N LYS A 185 16.84 1.36 37.56
CA LYS A 185 16.29 1.67 38.90
C LYS A 185 16.43 0.49 39.84
#